data_AF-G0P921-F1
#
_entry.id   AF-G0P921-F1
#
_cell.length_a   1.000
_cell.length_b   1.000
_cell.length_c   1.000
_cell.angle_alpha   90.00
_cell.angle_beta   90.00
_cell.angle_gamma   90.00
#
_symmetry.space_group_name_H-M   'P 1'
#
loop_
_entity.id
_entity.type
_entity.pdbx_description
1 polymer ?
#
loop_
_entity_poly.entity_id
_entity_poly.type
_entity_poly.pdbx_seq_one_letter_code
_entity_poly.pdbx_strand_id
1 'polypeptide(L)'
;MAEEDAWLGRPAPRPALEIRRVAPVMLPHNDENRVVGWQDRQVPVVDPAEPGAVGPEDQEPEDQEPLFEQLEEPECWSWKRGGEEQEESLTATDDGESEDPLQERIAKLELELSHARHILYQTEEELHVTNEVLVAVQYENHQRRQQIERIRGPRVAHLPECPICTETFTLHLQATRPRILHCGHTVCHTCIQSMLEGTHRLHCPICRFKCMIISAEHLPVNWALF
;
A
#
# COMPACT_ATOMS: atom_id res chain seq x y z
N MET A 1 -25.64 -23.06 54.56
CA MET A 1 -26.85 -22.64 53.80
C MET A 1 -26.76 -21.13 53.77
N ALA A 2 -26.05 -20.60 52.77
CA ALA A 2 -26.64 -19.97 51.57
C ALA A 2 -27.31 -18.64 51.96
N GLU A 3 -27.07 -17.48 51.34
CA GLU A 3 -26.84 -17.21 49.92
C GLU A 3 -25.94 -15.99 49.73
N GLU A 4 -24.95 -16.16 48.84
CA GLU A 4 -24.22 -15.12 48.14
C GLU A 4 -25.00 -14.84 46.85
N ASP A 5 -25.49 -13.62 46.62
CA ASP A 5 -25.98 -13.21 45.29
C ASP A 5 -26.15 -11.69 45.20
N ALA A 6 -25.06 -10.99 44.83
CA ALA A 6 -25.13 -9.55 44.55
C ALA A 6 -24.00 -9.04 43.64
N TRP A 7 -23.66 -9.72 42.54
CA TRP A 7 -22.75 -9.15 41.52
C TRP A 7 -23.08 -9.63 40.10
N LEU A 8 -24.15 -9.10 39.52
CA LEU A 8 -24.27 -9.02 38.05
C LEU A 8 -24.14 -7.55 37.65
N GLY A 9 -22.90 -7.18 37.31
CA GLY A 9 -22.54 -5.87 36.80
C GLY A 9 -23.23 -5.58 35.47
N ARG A 10 -23.95 -4.45 35.42
CA ARG A 10 -24.44 -3.88 34.16
C ARG A 10 -23.25 -3.32 33.38
N PRO A 11 -23.14 -3.56 32.06
CA PRO A 11 -22.11 -2.93 31.25
C PRO A 11 -22.37 -1.42 31.13
N ALA A 12 -21.31 -0.63 31.24
CA ALA A 12 -21.35 0.82 31.08
C ALA A 12 -21.76 1.20 29.63
N PRO A 13 -22.52 2.29 29.43
CA PRO A 13 -22.88 2.75 28.10
C PRO A 13 -21.63 3.21 27.34
N ARG A 14 -21.52 2.79 26.08
CA ARG A 14 -20.44 3.23 25.17
C ARG A 14 -20.61 4.72 24.84
N PRO A 15 -19.52 5.51 24.77
CA PRO A 15 -19.61 6.90 24.34
C PRO A 15 -20.02 6.98 22.87
N ALA A 16 -20.95 7.90 22.57
CA ALA A 16 -21.39 8.18 21.21
C ALA A 16 -20.21 8.75 20.39
N LEU A 17 -19.96 8.15 19.23
CA LEU A 17 -19.01 8.67 18.24
C LEU A 17 -19.62 9.92 17.60
N GLU A 18 -19.18 11.09 18.02
CA GLU A 18 -19.44 12.34 17.30
C GLU A 18 -18.63 12.34 15.99
N ILE A 19 -19.33 12.14 14.88
CA ILE A 19 -18.79 12.34 13.54
C ILE A 19 -18.56 13.84 13.37
N ARG A 20 -17.32 14.30 13.63
CA ARG A 20 -16.89 15.64 13.28
C ARG A 20 -16.90 15.79 11.76
N ARG A 21 -17.86 16.57 11.24
CA ARG A 21 -17.87 17.02 9.86
C ARG A 21 -16.62 17.89 9.63
N VAL A 22 -15.71 17.42 8.79
CA VAL A 22 -14.55 18.19 8.34
C VAL A 22 -15.04 19.24 7.37
N ALA A 23 -14.74 20.52 7.64
CA ALA A 23 -15.08 21.62 6.76
C ALA A 23 -14.29 21.52 5.44
N PRO A 24 -14.86 21.90 4.28
CA PRO A 24 -14.14 21.90 3.01
C PRO A 24 -12.99 22.91 3.04
N VAL A 25 -11.81 22.46 2.63
CA VAL A 25 -10.61 23.28 2.46
C VAL A 25 -10.81 24.14 1.20
N MET A 26 -10.93 25.45 1.37
CA MET A 26 -10.87 26.39 0.25
C MET A 26 -9.44 26.45 -0.28
N LEU A 27 -9.27 26.12 -1.57
CA LEU A 27 -8.02 26.30 -2.29
C LEU A 27 -7.76 27.81 -2.51
N PRO A 28 -6.54 28.32 -2.24
CA PRO A 28 -6.22 29.71 -2.51
C PRO A 28 -6.15 29.96 -4.02
N HIS A 29 -6.77 31.05 -4.47
CA HIS A 29 -6.60 31.63 -5.79
C HIS A 29 -5.13 32.03 -5.99
N ASN A 30 -4.57 31.64 -7.14
CA ASN A 30 -3.22 32.00 -7.55
C ASN A 30 -3.25 33.38 -8.19
N ASP A 31 -2.82 34.41 -7.45
CA ASP A 31 -2.55 35.73 -8.02
C ASP A 31 -1.17 35.69 -8.70
N GLU A 32 -1.21 35.71 -10.03
CA GLU A 32 -0.05 35.94 -10.86
C GLU A 32 0.51 37.36 -10.62
N ASN A 33 1.82 37.48 -10.87
CA ASN A 33 2.53 38.71 -11.23
C ASN A 33 3.26 39.47 -10.10
N ARG A 34 4.49 39.04 -9.79
CA ARG A 34 5.58 39.99 -9.49
C ARG A 34 6.95 39.45 -9.87
N VAL A 35 7.39 39.90 -11.05
CA VAL A 35 8.76 39.82 -11.55
C VAL A 35 9.64 40.71 -10.67
N VAL A 36 10.69 40.14 -10.06
CA VAL A 36 11.83 40.90 -9.54
C VAL A 36 13.09 40.14 -9.91
N GLY A 37 13.88 40.77 -10.79
CA GLY A 37 15.10 40.24 -11.36
C GLY A 37 16.20 40.06 -10.33
N TRP A 38 16.96 38.98 -10.50
CA TRP A 38 18.18 38.71 -9.77
C TRP A 38 19.36 38.99 -10.71
N GLN A 39 20.21 39.91 -10.27
CA GLN A 39 21.42 40.34 -10.98
C GLN A 39 22.48 39.24 -10.93
N ASP A 40 23.18 39.11 -12.06
CA ASP A 40 24.33 38.27 -12.29
C ASP A 40 25.40 38.38 -11.19
N ARG A 41 25.63 37.27 -10.49
CA ARG A 41 26.92 37.01 -9.83
C ARG A 41 27.62 35.90 -10.59
N GLN A 42 28.62 36.30 -11.36
CA GLN A 42 29.59 35.40 -11.97
C GLN A 42 30.36 34.67 -10.86
N VAL A 43 30.24 33.34 -10.85
CA VAL A 43 31.05 32.44 -10.02
C VAL A 43 32.09 31.81 -10.95
N PRO A 44 33.37 31.73 -10.57
CA PRO A 44 34.41 31.18 -11.43
C PRO A 44 34.17 29.70 -11.73
N VAL A 45 34.30 29.37 -13.01
CA VAL A 45 34.25 28.01 -13.55
C VAL A 45 35.48 27.25 -13.07
N VAL A 46 35.27 26.25 -12.22
CA VAL A 46 36.25 25.19 -11.93
C VAL A 46 35.83 23.96 -12.72
N ASP A 47 36.73 23.48 -13.57
CA ASP A 47 36.52 22.31 -14.42
C ASP A 47 36.19 21.06 -13.58
N PRO A 48 35.07 20.36 -13.85
CA PRO A 48 34.84 19.06 -13.26
C PRO A 48 35.69 18.01 -13.96
N ALA A 49 36.58 17.38 -13.18
CA ALA A 49 37.27 16.16 -13.55
C ALA A 49 36.27 15.06 -13.94
N GLU A 50 36.60 14.32 -14.99
CA GLU A 50 35.84 13.21 -15.57
C GLU A 50 35.54 12.10 -14.53
N PRO A 51 34.30 11.62 -14.44
CA PRO A 51 34.03 10.29 -13.91
C PRO A 51 33.95 9.28 -15.07
N GLY A 52 34.97 8.44 -15.13
CA GLY A 52 34.97 7.24 -15.96
C GLY A 52 34.01 6.16 -15.46
N ALA A 53 33.71 5.25 -16.39
CA ALA A 53 33.08 3.95 -16.21
C ALA A 53 31.58 3.94 -15.89
N VAL A 54 30.81 4.03 -16.97
CA VAL A 54 29.43 3.56 -17.12
C VAL A 54 29.38 2.07 -16.75
N GLY A 55 28.74 1.74 -15.63
CA GLY A 55 28.29 0.39 -15.26
C GLY A 55 26.87 0.14 -15.76
N PRO A 56 26.44 -1.12 -15.91
CA PRO A 56 25.40 -1.50 -16.86
C PRO A 56 24.01 -1.04 -16.43
N GLU A 57 23.38 -0.36 -17.38
CA GLU A 57 21.95 -0.24 -17.67
C GLU A 57 21.02 -1.02 -16.72
N ASP A 58 20.29 -0.26 -15.89
CA ASP A 58 19.01 -0.65 -15.34
C ASP A 58 18.07 -0.99 -16.51
N GLN A 59 17.99 -2.27 -16.88
CA GLN A 59 16.93 -2.77 -17.73
C GLN A 59 15.62 -2.62 -16.96
N GLU A 60 14.84 -1.62 -17.36
CA GLU A 60 13.43 -1.54 -17.05
C GLU A 60 12.79 -2.91 -17.37
N PRO A 61 11.94 -3.46 -16.48
CA PRO A 61 11.26 -4.70 -16.79
C PRO A 61 10.34 -4.43 -17.99
N GLU A 62 10.69 -5.01 -19.13
CA GLU A 62 9.83 -5.07 -20.30
C GLU A 62 8.44 -5.54 -19.85
N ASP A 63 7.43 -4.72 -20.15
CA ASP A 63 6.03 -5.07 -20.06
C ASP A 63 5.79 -6.36 -20.84
N GLN A 64 5.89 -7.50 -20.16
CA GLN A 64 5.44 -8.78 -20.70
C GLN A 64 3.93 -8.68 -20.78
N GLU A 65 3.45 -8.32 -21.97
CA GLU A 65 2.08 -8.57 -22.38
C GLU A 65 1.71 -10.00 -21.95
N PRO A 66 0.56 -10.19 -21.28
CA PRO A 66 0.13 -11.53 -20.92
C PRO A 66 0.05 -12.35 -22.20
N LEU A 67 0.91 -13.36 -22.28
CA LEU A 67 0.86 -14.39 -23.30
C LEU A 67 -0.53 -15.01 -23.18
N PHE A 68 -1.46 -14.51 -24.00
CA PHE A 68 -2.80 -15.05 -24.15
C PHE A 68 -2.62 -16.38 -24.87
N GLU A 69 -2.18 -17.37 -24.09
CA GLU A 69 -1.97 -18.73 -24.52
C GLU A 69 -3.30 -19.19 -25.11
N GLN A 70 -3.22 -19.53 -26.39
CA GLN A 70 -4.33 -19.85 -27.26
C GLN A 70 -5.10 -21.02 -26.65
N LEU A 71 -6.13 -20.71 -25.87
CA LEU A 71 -7.18 -21.64 -25.53
C LEU A 71 -7.90 -21.95 -26.85
N GLU A 72 -7.42 -23.00 -27.50
CA GLU A 72 -8.09 -23.65 -28.61
C GLU A 72 -9.57 -23.82 -28.23
N GLU A 73 -10.44 -23.15 -28.99
CA GLU A 73 -11.88 -23.25 -28.80
C GLU A 73 -12.27 -24.74 -28.84
N PRO A 74 -12.95 -25.28 -27.81
CA PRO A 74 -13.36 -26.67 -27.84
C PRO A 74 -14.29 -26.87 -29.03
N GLU A 75 -13.91 -27.80 -29.90
CA GLU A 75 -14.64 -28.13 -31.13
C GLU A 75 -16.14 -28.21 -30.84
N CYS A 76 -16.84 -27.21 -31.41
CA CYS A 76 -18.29 -27.08 -31.37
C CYS A 76 -18.93 -28.42 -31.73
N TRP A 77 -19.76 -28.91 -30.83
CA TRP A 77 -20.46 -30.18 -30.92
C TRP A 77 -21.26 -30.21 -32.23
N SER A 78 -20.71 -30.86 -33.23
CA SER A 78 -21.39 -31.11 -34.50
C SER A 78 -22.44 -32.20 -34.26
N TRP A 79 -23.63 -31.77 -33.80
CA TRP A 79 -24.81 -32.62 -33.78
C TRP A 79 -25.13 -33.03 -35.23
N LYS A 80 -24.64 -34.20 -35.63
CA LYS A 80 -25.06 -34.86 -36.87
C LYS A 80 -26.54 -35.16 -36.78
N ARG A 81 -27.32 -34.33 -37.46
CA ARG A 81 -28.75 -34.54 -37.71
C ARG A 81 -28.89 -35.70 -38.69
N GLY A 82 -28.83 -36.93 -38.17
CA GLY A 82 -29.21 -38.14 -38.90
C GLY A 82 -30.71 -38.31 -38.79
N GLY A 83 -31.45 -37.78 -39.76
CA GLY A 83 -32.86 -38.09 -39.94
C GLY A 83 -33.01 -39.40 -40.72
N GLU A 84 -33.80 -40.33 -40.19
CA GLU A 84 -34.56 -41.28 -40.98
C GLU A 84 -36.01 -41.21 -40.50
N GLU A 85 -36.85 -40.72 -41.40
CA GLU A 85 -38.28 -40.55 -41.29
C GLU A 85 -38.95 -41.93 -41.32
N GLN A 86 -39.75 -42.24 -40.32
CA GLN A 86 -40.88 -43.16 -40.47
C GLN A 86 -42.13 -42.46 -39.95
N GLU A 87 -42.92 -41.95 -40.90
CA GLU A 87 -44.32 -41.55 -40.71
C GLU A 87 -45.13 -42.79 -40.35
N GLU A 88 -45.44 -42.98 -39.06
CA GLU A 88 -46.57 -43.81 -38.65
C GLU A 88 -47.73 -42.92 -38.23
N SER A 89 -48.69 -42.82 -39.15
CA SER A 89 -50.03 -42.29 -38.95
C SER A 89 -50.77 -43.08 -37.87
N LEU A 90 -51.01 -42.48 -36.70
CA LEU A 90 -52.01 -42.98 -35.75
C LEU A 90 -52.84 -41.85 -35.14
N THR A 91 -54.12 -42.15 -35.09
CA THR A 91 -55.30 -41.32 -34.84
C THR A 91 -55.41 -40.83 -33.40
N ALA A 92 -55.99 -39.64 -33.27
CA ALA A 92 -56.42 -39.03 -32.03
C ALA A 92 -57.29 -39.94 -31.15
N THR A 93 -56.98 -39.95 -29.86
CA THR A 93 -57.99 -39.88 -28.80
C THR A 93 -57.51 -38.89 -27.74
N ASP A 94 -58.43 -37.99 -27.44
CA ASP A 94 -58.46 -36.94 -26.42
C ASP A 94 -58.41 -37.51 -24.99
N ASP A 95 -58.27 -36.59 -24.04
CA ASP A 95 -58.47 -36.70 -22.61
C ASP A 95 -57.30 -37.17 -21.73
N GLY A 96 -56.65 -36.20 -21.08
CA GLY A 96 -56.09 -36.39 -19.74
C GLY A 96 -54.65 -35.92 -19.55
N GLU A 97 -54.48 -34.61 -19.34
CA GLU A 97 -53.44 -33.96 -18.53
C GLU A 97 -52.34 -34.90 -17.96
N SER A 98 -51.38 -35.29 -18.78
CA SER A 98 -50.03 -35.59 -18.29
C SER A 98 -49.12 -34.49 -18.81
N GLU A 99 -48.94 -33.43 -18.01
CA GLU A 99 -47.80 -32.54 -18.22
C GLU A 99 -46.56 -33.43 -18.29
N ASP A 100 -45.90 -33.45 -19.45
CA ASP A 100 -44.74 -34.30 -19.66
C ASP A 100 -43.69 -33.92 -18.60
N PRO A 101 -43.27 -34.85 -17.72
CA PRO A 101 -42.27 -34.56 -16.68
C PRO A 101 -40.94 -34.06 -17.27
N LEU A 102 -40.70 -34.28 -18.56
CA LEU A 102 -39.59 -33.67 -19.28
C LEU A 102 -39.79 -32.16 -19.46
N GLN A 103 -41.01 -31.72 -19.79
CA GLN A 103 -41.34 -30.32 -20.03
C GLN A 103 -41.23 -29.48 -18.76
N GLU A 104 -41.66 -30.02 -17.61
CA GLU A 104 -41.46 -29.37 -16.31
C GLU A 104 -39.96 -29.22 -15.98
N ARG A 105 -39.16 -30.25 -16.26
CA ARG A 105 -37.70 -30.21 -16.05
C ARG A 105 -37.02 -29.19 -16.97
N ILE A 106 -37.47 -29.08 -18.22
CA ILE A 106 -36.97 -28.08 -19.17
C ILE A 106 -37.29 -26.67 -18.64
N ALA A 107 -38.54 -26.40 -18.26
CA ALA A 107 -38.94 -25.10 -17.72
C ALA A 107 -38.13 -24.73 -16.46
N LYS A 108 -37.86 -25.70 -15.58
CA LYS A 108 -37.02 -25.49 -14.40
C LYS A 108 -35.58 -25.13 -14.79
N LEU A 109 -34.98 -25.85 -15.73
CA LEU A 109 -33.62 -25.57 -16.19
C LEU A 109 -33.53 -24.21 -16.91
N GLU A 110 -34.54 -23.83 -17.68
CA GLU A 110 -34.62 -22.51 -18.32
C GLU A 110 -34.66 -21.39 -17.27
N LEU A 111 -35.44 -21.56 -16.20
CA LEU A 111 -35.47 -20.62 -15.09
C LEU A 111 -34.12 -20.52 -14.37
N GLU A 112 -33.51 -21.66 -14.07
CA GLU A 112 -32.18 -21.71 -13.43
C GLU A 112 -31.11 -21.05 -14.31
N LEU A 113 -31.12 -21.31 -15.61
CA LEU A 113 -30.19 -20.70 -16.57
C LEU A 113 -30.42 -19.18 -16.67
N SER A 114 -31.69 -18.74 -16.70
CA SER A 114 -32.03 -17.31 -16.68
C SER A 114 -31.50 -16.62 -15.42
N HIS A 115 -31.61 -17.28 -14.26
CA HIS A 115 -31.09 -16.74 -13.00
C HIS A 115 -29.55 -16.70 -13.01
N ALA A 116 -28.89 -17.78 -13.43
CA ALA A 116 -27.43 -17.83 -13.52
C ALA A 116 -26.90 -16.74 -14.46
N ARG A 117 -27.55 -16.51 -15.60
CA ARG A 117 -27.20 -15.44 -16.53
C ARG A 117 -27.33 -14.05 -15.89
N HIS A 118 -28.37 -13.81 -15.10
CA HIS A 118 -28.54 -12.55 -14.40
C HIS A 118 -27.44 -12.31 -13.36
N ILE A 119 -27.07 -13.35 -12.60
CA ILE A 119 -25.97 -13.28 -11.62
C ILE A 119 -24.66 -12.95 -12.32
N LEU A 120 -24.33 -13.63 -13.42
CA LEU A 120 -23.09 -13.37 -14.17
C LEU A 120 -23.01 -11.92 -14.63
N TYR A 121 -24.10 -11.40 -15.19
CA TYR A 121 -24.16 -9.99 -15.61
C TYR A 121 -23.90 -9.03 -14.43
N GLN A 122 -24.51 -9.27 -13.28
CA GLN A 122 -24.27 -8.45 -12.08
C GLN A 122 -22.80 -8.53 -11.64
N THR A 123 -22.19 -9.72 -11.64
CA THR A 123 -20.79 -9.88 -11.25
C THR A 123 -19.81 -9.23 -12.23
N GLU A 124 -20.13 -9.21 -13.53
CA GLU A 124 -19.34 -8.51 -14.55
C GLU A 124 -19.37 -7.00 -14.34
N GLU A 125 -20.55 -6.45 -14.01
CA GLU A 125 -20.71 -5.03 -13.69
C GLU A 125 -19.94 -4.65 -12.41
N GLU A 126 -20.05 -5.46 -11.35
CA GLU A 126 -19.28 -5.27 -10.12
C GLU A 126 -17.77 -5.33 -10.40
N LEU A 127 -17.31 -6.32 -11.18
CA LEU A 127 -15.91 -6.44 -11.55
C LEU A 127 -15.42 -5.20 -12.32
N HIS A 128 -16.21 -4.69 -13.25
CA HIS A 128 -15.89 -3.48 -13.98
C HIS A 128 -15.68 -2.28 -13.05
N VAL A 129 -16.61 -2.05 -12.12
CA VAL A 129 -16.51 -0.98 -11.12
C VAL A 129 -15.27 -1.16 -10.24
N THR A 130 -14.97 -2.39 -9.80
CA THR A 130 -13.77 -2.63 -8.98
C THR A 130 -12.48 -2.34 -9.73
N ASN A 131 -12.40 -2.70 -11.02
CA ASN A 131 -11.23 -2.42 -11.85
C ASN A 131 -11.04 -0.91 -12.06
N GLU A 132 -12.12 -0.17 -12.30
CA GLU A 132 -12.07 1.29 -12.43
C GLU A 132 -11.53 1.95 -11.16
N VAL A 133 -12.04 1.55 -9.99
CA VAL A 133 -11.58 2.04 -8.68
C VAL A 133 -10.10 1.69 -8.46
N LEU A 134 -9.67 0.48 -8.80
CA LEU A 134 -8.28 0.05 -8.66
C LEU A 134 -7.33 0.92 -9.50
N VAL A 135 -7.69 1.20 -10.76
CA VAL A 135 -6.89 2.08 -11.63
C VAL A 135 -6.79 3.49 -11.04
N ALA A 136 -7.90 4.04 -10.54
CA ALA A 136 -7.89 5.35 -9.89
C ALA A 136 -6.98 5.37 -8.64
N VAL A 137 -7.07 4.35 -7.78
CA VAL A 137 -6.23 4.22 -6.58
C VAL A 137 -4.75 4.05 -6.94
N GLN A 138 -4.43 3.27 -7.97
CA GLN A 138 -3.06 3.11 -8.47
C GLN A 138 -2.49 4.44 -8.95
N TYR A 139 -3.28 5.22 -9.69
CA TYR A 139 -2.90 6.55 -10.15
C TYR A 139 -2.62 7.50 -8.97
N GLU A 140 -3.52 7.58 -7.99
CA GLU A 140 -3.30 8.41 -6.79
C GLU A 140 -2.05 7.97 -6.01
N ASN A 141 -1.84 6.66 -5.85
CA ASN A 141 -0.67 6.13 -5.17
C ASN A 141 0.62 6.49 -5.92
N HIS A 142 0.61 6.41 -7.25
CA HIS A 142 1.73 6.84 -8.09
C HIS A 142 2.04 8.33 -7.86
N GLN A 143 1.02 9.20 -7.87
CA GLN A 143 1.19 10.63 -7.58
C GLN A 143 1.77 10.88 -6.18
N ARG A 144 1.26 10.18 -5.16
CA ARG A 144 1.77 10.28 -3.78
C ARG A 144 3.23 9.86 -3.68
N ARG A 145 3.65 8.81 -4.39
CA ARG A 145 5.06 8.35 -4.43
C ARG A 145 5.96 9.42 -5.05
N GLN A 146 5.59 9.98 -6.20
CA GLN A 146 6.33 11.07 -6.82
C GLN A 146 6.46 12.29 -5.90
N GLN A 147 5.38 12.64 -5.18
CA GLN A 147 5.42 13.75 -4.23
C GLN A 147 6.37 13.47 -3.06
N ILE A 148 6.36 12.25 -2.50
CA ILE A 148 7.29 11.84 -1.44
C ILE A 148 8.75 11.95 -1.92
N GLU A 149 9.04 11.52 -3.14
CA GLU A 149 10.38 11.61 -3.73
C GLU A 149 10.83 13.06 -3.91
N ARG A 150 9.95 13.94 -4.39
CA ARG A 150 10.23 15.39 -4.48
C ARG A 150 10.53 16.00 -3.11
N ILE A 151 9.78 15.65 -2.07
CA ILE A 151 9.99 16.17 -0.70
C ILE A 151 11.28 15.63 -0.09
N ARG A 152 11.59 14.34 -0.31
CA ARG A 152 12.81 13.71 0.19
C ARG A 152 14.08 14.29 -0.47
N GLY A 153 13.96 14.79 -1.70
CA GLY A 153 15.08 15.33 -2.46
C GLY A 153 16.10 14.25 -2.86
N PRO A 154 17.21 14.64 -3.52
CA PRO A 154 18.31 13.72 -3.79
C PRO A 154 18.87 13.21 -2.46
N ARG A 155 18.83 11.89 -2.24
CA ARG A 155 19.54 11.29 -1.12
C ARG A 155 21.03 11.44 -1.39
N VAL A 156 21.66 12.45 -0.78
CA VAL A 156 23.12 12.53 -0.81
C VAL A 156 23.63 11.28 -0.10
N ALA A 157 24.42 10.45 -0.80
CA ALA A 157 24.87 9.14 -0.35
C ALA A 157 25.91 9.18 0.80
N HIS A 158 25.90 10.25 1.61
CA HIS A 158 26.70 10.30 2.81
C HIS A 158 25.98 9.52 3.90
N LEU A 159 26.55 8.37 4.25
CA LEU A 159 26.13 7.64 5.42
C LEU A 159 26.26 8.57 6.65
N PRO A 160 25.26 8.61 7.53
CA PRO A 160 25.29 9.51 8.68
C PRO A 160 26.43 9.11 9.63
N GLU A 161 27.15 10.11 10.13
CA GLU A 161 28.32 9.95 11.01
C GLU A 161 28.06 10.52 12.41
N CYS A 162 28.78 9.99 13.40
CA CYS A 162 28.73 10.51 14.75
C CYS A 162 29.39 11.90 14.83
N PRO A 163 28.73 12.93 15.41
CA PRO A 163 29.29 14.28 15.49
C PRO A 163 30.48 14.42 16.47
N ILE A 164 30.81 13.36 17.22
CA ILE A 164 31.92 13.35 18.18
C ILE A 164 33.14 12.61 17.61
N CYS A 165 32.97 11.35 17.19
CA CYS A 165 34.07 10.52 16.71
C CYS A 165 34.18 10.45 15.18
N THR A 166 33.24 11.06 14.44
CA THR A 166 33.17 11.03 12.97
C THR A 166 33.11 9.63 12.35
N GLU A 167 32.83 8.60 13.16
CA GLU A 167 32.62 7.24 12.64
C GLU A 167 31.21 7.11 12.07
N THR A 168 31.10 6.41 10.95
CA THR A 168 29.84 6.08 10.31
C THR A 168 28.98 5.21 11.23
N PHE A 169 27.69 5.54 11.34
CA PHE A 169 26.77 4.75 12.15
C PHE A 169 26.53 3.37 11.54
N THR A 170 26.55 2.33 12.37
CA THR A 170 26.21 0.96 11.96
C THR A 170 25.32 0.28 13.00
N LEU A 171 24.46 -0.65 12.59
CA LEU A 171 23.71 -1.49 13.54
C LEU A 171 24.49 -2.72 14.00
N HIS A 172 25.39 -3.21 13.15
CA HIS A 172 26.16 -4.43 13.39
C HIS A 172 27.14 -4.30 14.55
N LEU A 173 27.77 -3.14 14.72
CA LEU A 173 28.70 -2.88 15.81
C LEU A 173 28.03 -2.07 16.92
N GLN A 174 28.10 -2.59 18.15
CA GLN A 174 27.55 -1.87 19.31
C GLN A 174 28.22 -0.49 19.48
N ALA A 175 29.53 -0.38 19.23
CA ALA A 175 30.30 0.86 19.41
C ALA A 175 29.77 2.03 18.56
N THR A 176 29.52 1.78 17.26
CA THR A 176 29.00 2.76 16.31
C THR A 176 27.48 2.78 16.22
N ARG A 177 26.78 2.07 17.11
CA ARG A 177 25.31 2.05 17.11
C ARG A 177 24.74 3.43 17.47
N PRO A 178 23.94 4.05 16.60
CA PRO A 178 23.38 5.36 16.87
C PRO A 178 22.30 5.29 17.94
N ARG A 179 22.36 6.17 18.94
CA ARG A 179 21.33 6.29 19.97
C ARG A 179 20.84 7.72 20.09
N ILE A 180 19.54 7.86 20.37
CA ILE A 180 18.85 9.15 20.45
C ILE A 180 18.91 9.63 21.90
N LEU A 181 19.48 10.82 22.11
CA LEU A 181 19.46 11.51 23.40
C LEU A 181 18.05 12.06 23.68
N HIS A 182 17.72 12.40 24.93
CA HIS A 182 16.42 12.98 25.31
C HIS A 182 15.99 14.24 24.55
N CYS A 183 16.95 14.96 23.95
CA CYS A 183 16.72 16.13 23.12
C CYS A 183 16.48 15.82 21.63
N GLY A 184 16.51 14.55 21.22
CA GLY A 184 16.33 14.12 19.83
C GLY A 184 17.62 13.99 19.00
N HIS A 185 18.75 14.52 19.48
CA HIS A 185 20.03 14.38 18.78
C HIS A 185 20.60 12.97 18.89
N THR A 186 21.33 12.54 17.85
CA THR A 186 21.89 11.18 17.76
C THR A 186 23.40 11.18 17.93
N VAL A 187 23.91 10.25 18.74
CA VAL A 187 25.34 10.03 19.01
C VAL A 187 25.60 8.52 19.08
N CYS A 188 26.81 8.05 18.79
CA CYS A 188 27.11 6.62 18.89
C CYS A 188 27.18 6.16 20.35
N HIS A 189 26.94 4.87 20.56
CA HIS A 189 26.92 4.25 21.89
C HIS A 189 28.21 4.47 22.68
N THR A 190 29.38 4.26 22.06
CA THR A 190 30.67 4.44 22.75
C THR A 190 30.89 5.88 23.20
N CYS A 191 30.57 6.86 22.34
CA CYS A 191 30.70 8.26 22.74
C CYS A 191 29.76 8.62 23.91
N ILE A 192 28.56 8.03 23.96
CA ILE A 192 27.66 8.21 25.11
C ILE A 192 28.25 7.59 26.36
N GLN A 193 28.81 6.38 26.26
CA GLN A 193 29.44 5.70 27.39
C GLN A 193 30.60 6.53 27.96
N SER A 194 31.47 7.06 27.09
CA SER A 194 32.58 7.92 27.51
C SER A 194 32.13 9.24 28.15
N MET A 195 31.02 9.83 27.68
CA MET A 195 30.44 11.02 28.32
C MET A 195 29.81 10.74 29.70
N LEU A 196 29.49 9.48 30.01
CA LEU A 196 28.96 9.03 31.30
C LEU A 196 30.03 8.54 32.27
N GLU A 197 31.29 8.44 31.86
CA GLU A 197 32.35 7.93 32.73
C GLU A 197 32.42 8.74 34.03
N GLY A 198 32.13 8.08 35.15
CA GLY A 198 32.15 8.68 36.49
C GLY A 198 30.93 9.53 36.86
N THR A 199 29.91 9.70 35.99
CA THR A 199 28.68 10.46 36.32
C THR A 199 27.43 9.94 35.62
N HIS A 200 26.25 10.11 36.21
CA HIS A 200 24.96 9.85 35.54
C HIS A 200 24.40 11.08 34.80
N ARG A 201 25.24 12.08 34.54
CA ARG A 201 24.81 13.36 33.95
C ARG A 201 25.33 13.45 32.53
N LEU A 202 24.40 13.49 31.57
CA LEU A 202 24.73 13.67 30.17
C LEU A 202 24.39 15.07 29.70
N HIS A 203 25.31 15.67 28.95
CA HIS A 203 25.08 16.90 28.19
C HIS A 203 25.13 16.58 26.70
N CYS A 204 24.09 16.97 25.96
CA CYS A 204 24.10 16.81 24.51
C CYS A 204 25.23 17.67 23.89
N PRO A 205 26.11 17.10 23.04
CA PRO A 205 27.19 17.84 22.39
C PRO A 205 26.67 18.92 21.42
N ILE A 206 25.45 18.76 20.91
CA ILE A 206 24.88 19.63 19.87
C ILE A 206 24.08 20.78 20.48
N CYS A 207 23.14 20.50 21.38
CA CYS A 207 22.24 21.52 21.95
C CYS A 207 22.46 21.80 23.45
N ARG A 208 23.41 21.11 24.11
CA ARG A 208 23.73 21.23 25.54
C ARG A 208 22.59 20.90 26.50
N PHE A 209 21.50 20.31 26.01
CA PHE A 209 20.43 19.78 26.86
C PHE A 209 20.98 18.80 27.88
N LYS A 210 20.54 18.94 29.14
CA LYS A 210 21.02 18.17 30.28
C LYS A 210 20.00 17.11 30.63
N CYS A 211 20.44 15.87 30.77
CA CYS A 211 19.58 14.79 31.25
C CYS A 211 20.37 13.86 32.16
N MET A 212 19.64 13.08 32.97
CA MET A 212 20.23 12.00 33.74
C MET A 212 19.94 10.68 33.06
N ILE A 213 20.98 9.87 32.86
CA ILE A 213 20.85 8.51 32.33
C ILE A 213 21.74 7.57 33.13
N ILE A 214 21.21 6.37 33.35
CA ILE A 214 21.91 5.34 34.12
C ILE A 214 23.01 4.73 33.25
N SER A 215 22.70 4.45 31.98
CA SER A 215 23.65 3.85 31.04
C SER A 215 23.24 4.17 29.59
N ALA A 216 24.17 3.98 28.66
CA ALA A 216 23.95 4.23 27.24
C ALA A 216 22.92 3.25 26.64
N GLU A 217 22.75 2.05 27.20
CA GLU A 217 21.82 1.02 26.73
C GLU A 217 20.36 1.43 26.84
N HIS A 218 20.04 2.28 27.80
CA HIS A 218 18.67 2.76 28.05
C HIS A 218 18.19 3.81 27.04
N LEU A 219 19.11 4.39 26.25
CA LEU A 219 18.73 5.31 25.18
C LEU A 219 18.29 4.54 23.94
N PRO A 220 17.18 4.92 23.29
CA PRO A 220 16.68 4.20 22.13
C PRO A 220 17.64 4.28 20.94
N VAL A 221 17.69 3.21 20.15
CA VAL A 221 18.46 3.16 18.90
C VAL A 221 17.76 4.01 17.84
N ASN A 222 18.53 4.79 17.07
CA ASN A 222 17.97 5.56 15.96
C ASN A 222 17.87 4.69 14.70
N TRP A 223 16.70 4.08 14.49
CA TRP A 223 16.42 3.26 13.31
C TRP A 223 16.19 4.08 12.04
N ALA A 224 15.94 5.39 12.13
CA ALA A 224 15.70 6.24 10.96
C ALA A 224 16.96 6.53 10.14
N LEU A 225 18.13 6.13 10.64
CA LEU A 225 19.41 6.24 9.93
C LEU A 225 19.69 5.04 8.99
N PHE A 226 18.77 4.07 8.93
CA PHE A 226 18.90 2.85 8.12
C PHE A 226 17.60 2.57 7.34
#